data_AF-A0A7J2KBK8-F1
#
_entry.id   AF-A0A7J2KBK8-F1
#
_cell.length_a   1.000
_cell.length_b   1.000
_cell.length_c   1.000
_cell.angle_alpha   90.00
_cell.angle_beta   90.00
_cell.angle_gamma   90.00
#
_symmetry.space_group_name_H-M   'P 1'
#
loop_
_entity.id
_entity.type
_entity.pdbx_description
1 polymer ?
#
loop_
_entity_poly.entity_id
_entity_poly.type
_entity_poly.pdbx_seq_one_letter_code
_entity_poly.pdbx_strand_id
1 'polypeptide(L)' 'MRECSSKLKSMVIDVSVFMDNFVVVESKEDKLHSEAKTIVLKTGCRAIDAYYIATAKLINTILITNDSIMERNADKA' A
#
# COMPACT_ATOMS: atom_id res chain seq x y z
N MET A 1 35.68 -6.17 22.68
CA MET A 1 34.23 -6.01 22.45
C MET A 1 33.73 -7.27 21.75
N ARG A 2 32.74 -7.98 22.29
CA ARG A 2 32.12 -9.13 21.62
C ARG A 2 30.95 -8.60 20.79
N GLU A 3 30.97 -8.83 19.49
CA GLU A 3 29.79 -8.62 18.65
C GLU A 3 28.72 -9.63 19.05
N CYS A 4 27.66 -9.15 19.68
CA CYS A 4 26.46 -9.94 19.94
C CYS A 4 25.55 -9.84 18.71
N SER A 5 25.91 -10.52 17.62
CA SER A 5 25.02 -10.67 16.47
C SER A 5 24.00 -11.77 16.79
N SER A 6 22.90 -11.39 17.44
CA SER A 6 21.75 -12.26 17.64
C SER A 6 21.11 -12.52 16.28
N LYS A 7 21.31 -13.72 15.72
CA LYS A 7 20.64 -14.14 14.48
C LYS A 7 19.12 -14.07 14.69
N LEU A 8 18.45 -13.12 14.04
CA LEU A 8 17.00 -13.14 13.89
C LEU A 8 16.63 -14.48 13.23
N LYS A 9 15.86 -15.32 13.93
CA LYS A 9 15.26 -16.50 13.31
C LYS A 9 14.28 -16.01 12.25
N SER A 10 14.52 -16.36 11.00
CA SER A 10 13.52 -16.21 9.96
C SER A 10 12.34 -17.12 10.29
N MET A 11 11.15 -16.55 10.36
CA MET A 11 9.89 -17.28 10.50
C MET A 11 9.14 -17.10 9.19
N VAL A 12 8.83 -18.21 8.52
CA VAL A 12 7.94 -18.21 7.36
C VAL A 12 6.52 -18.35 7.89
N ILE A 13 5.68 -17.37 7.60
CA ILE A 13 4.27 -17.39 7.96
C ILE A 13 3.48 -17.55 6.66
N ASP A 14 2.54 -18.49 6.63
CA ASP A 14 1.58 -18.58 5.54
C ASP A 14 0.59 -17.42 5.66
N VAL A 15 0.52 -16.59 4.61
CA VAL A 15 -0.33 -15.41 4.56
C VAL A 15 -1.82 -15.80 4.54
N SER A 16 -2.14 -17.03 4.10
CA SER A 16 -3.51 -17.55 4.10
C SER A 16 -4.17 -17.47 5.48
N VAL A 17 -3.38 -17.60 6.55
CA VAL A 17 -3.83 -17.58 7.95
C VAL A 17 -4.46 -16.24 8.34
N PHE A 18 -4.17 -15.15 7.63
CA PHE A 18 -4.70 -13.83 7.94
C PHE A 18 -5.87 -13.40 7.06
N MET A 19 -6.14 -14.09 5.95
CA MET A 19 -7.08 -13.63 4.92
C MET A 19 -8.49 -13.38 5.47
N ASP A 20 -8.94 -14.19 6.43
CA ASP A 20 -10.26 -14.05 7.06
C ASP A 20 -10.41 -12.78 7.92
N ASN A 21 -9.30 -12.11 8.25
CA ASN A 21 -9.30 -10.88 9.06
C ASN A 21 -9.30 -9.60 8.21
N PHE A 22 -9.28 -9.72 6.88
CA PHE A 22 -9.28 -8.58 5.97
C PHE A 22 -10.61 -8.45 5.24
N VAL A 23 -11.07 -7.22 5.10
CA VAL A 23 -12.16 -6.89 4.19
C VAL A 23 -11.55 -6.60 2.84
N VAL A 24 -11.94 -7.38 1.82
CA VAL A 24 -11.60 -7.07 0.43
C VAL A 24 -12.45 -5.88 -0.02
N VAL A 25 -11.78 -4.85 -0.50
CA VAL A 25 -12.48 -3.69 -1.06
C VAL A 25 -12.98 -4.06 -2.45
N GLU A 26 -14.29 -4.18 -2.59
CA GLU A 26 -14.94 -4.18 -3.89
C GLU A 26 -15.35 -2.75 -4.25
N SER A 27 -14.62 -2.14 -5.18
CA SER A 27 -14.93 -0.80 -5.68
C SER A 27 -15.26 -0.86 -7.17
N LYS A 28 -15.96 0.16 -7.68
CA LYS A 28 -16.17 0.27 -9.13
C LYS A 28 -14.83 0.52 -9.81
N GLU A 29 -14.26 -0.53 -10.39
CA GLU A 29 -12.94 -0.53 -11.06
C GLU A 29 -12.76 0.67 -11.99
N ASP A 30 -13.78 1.07 -12.75
CA ASP A 30 -13.69 2.23 -13.66
C ASP A 30 -13.34 3.53 -12.92
N LYS A 31 -13.97 3.76 -11.76
CA LYS A 31 -13.72 4.97 -10.95
C LYS A 31 -12.34 4.92 -10.31
N LEU A 32 -11.97 3.74 -9.80
CA LEU A 32 -10.67 3.55 -9.16
C LEU A 32 -9.54 3.73 -10.17
N HIS A 33 -9.65 3.14 -11.36
CA HIS A 33 -8.68 3.32 -12.43
C HIS A 33 -8.58 4.78 -12.91
N SER A 34 -9.71 5.48 -13.02
CA SER A 34 -9.71 6.89 -13.40
C SER A 34 -9.00 7.77 -12.37
N GLU A 35 -9.25 7.53 -11.07
CA GLU A 35 -8.59 8.27 -9.99
C GLU A 35 -7.10 7.91 -9.93
N ALA A 36 -6.75 6.62 -9.99
CA ALA A 36 -5.37 6.16 -10.01
C ALA A 36 -4.59 6.78 -11.19
N LYS A 37 -5.19 6.83 -12.38
CA LYS A 37 -4.59 7.50 -13.55
C LYS A 37 -4.30 8.97 -13.27
N THR A 38 -5.25 9.68 -12.65
CA THR A 38 -5.07 11.09 -12.26
C THR A 38 -3.91 11.25 -11.29
N ILE A 39 -3.79 10.37 -10.29
CA ILE A 39 -2.71 10.38 -9.31
C ILE A 39 -1.36 10.09 -9.97
N VAL A 40 -1.26 9.09 -10.86
CA VAL A 40 -0.03 8.80 -11.61
C VAL A 40 0.42 10.03 -12.41
N LEU A 41 -0.50 10.67 -13.15
CA LEU A 41 -0.18 11.84 -13.97
C LEU A 41 0.26 13.04 -13.12
N LYS A 42 -0.29 13.18 -11.91
CA LYS A 42 0.03 14.27 -10.98
C LYS A 42 1.35 14.06 -10.24
N THR A 43 1.64 12.83 -9.83
CA THR A 43 2.74 12.51 -8.89
C THR A 43 3.95 11.86 -9.55
N GLY A 44 3.77 11.22 -10.71
CA GLY A 44 4.79 10.41 -11.37
C GLY A 44 5.12 9.10 -10.63
N CYS A 45 4.27 8.65 -9.70
CA CYS A 45 4.48 7.39 -8.97
C CYS A 45 4.22 6.15 -9.83
N ARG A 46 4.52 4.95 -9.30
CA ARG A 46 4.20 3.69 -9.98
C ARG A 46 2.68 3.52 -10.03
N ALA A 47 2.17 2.88 -11.08
CA ALA A 47 0.73 2.65 -11.23
C ALA A 47 0.10 1.94 -10.02
N ILE A 48 0.82 1.01 -9.39
CA ILE A 48 0.35 0.31 -8.19
C ILE A 48 0.28 1.21 -6.95
N ASP A 49 1.20 2.17 -6.81
CA ASP A 49 1.17 3.13 -5.70
C ASP A 49 -0.09 4.00 -5.82
N ALA A 50 -0.33 4.53 -7.01
CA ALA A 50 -1.52 5.33 -7.30
C ALA A 50 -2.81 4.56 -7.10
N TYR A 51 -2.84 3.26 -7.43
CA TYR A 51 -4.01 2.41 -7.20
C TYR A 51 -4.34 2.34 -5.71
N TYR A 52 -3.37 2.02 -4.85
CA TYR A 52 -3.60 1.97 -3.40
C TYR A 52 -3.92 3.34 -2.78
N ILE A 53 -3.27 4.42 -3.24
CA ILE A 53 -3.60 5.79 -2.80
C ILE A 53 -5.04 6.14 -3.19
N ALA A 54 -5.44 5.87 -4.44
CA ALA A 54 -6.80 6.11 -4.92
C ALA A 54 -7.83 5.29 -4.14
N THR A 55 -7.55 4.01 -3.86
CA THR A 55 -8.39 3.14 -3.04
C THR A 55 -8.62 3.75 -1.66
N ALA A 56 -7.54 4.12 -0.96
CA ALA A 56 -7.65 4.72 0.37
C ALA A 56 -8.44 6.05 0.36
N LYS A 57 -8.23 6.88 -0.66
CA LYS A 57 -8.95 8.14 -0.85
C LYS A 57 -10.45 7.93 -1.12
N LEU A 58 -10.81 6.97 -1.98
CA LEU A 58 -12.19 6.71 -2.37
C LEU A 58 -13.03 6.09 -1.24
N ILE A 59 -12.41 5.26 -0.39
CA ILE A 59 -13.09 4.60 0.74
C ILE A 59 -12.97 5.44 2.02
N ASN A 60 -12.22 6.55 1.97
CA ASN A 60 -11.96 7.43 3.11
C ASN A 60 -11.29 6.66 4.28
N THR A 61 -10.19 5.99 3.98
CA THR A 61 -9.39 5.21 4.95
C THR A 61 -7.95 5.70 5.02
N ILE A 62 -7.23 5.29 6.07
CA ILE A 62 -5.80 5.57 6.21
C ILE A 62 -4.99 4.63 5.33
N LEU A 63 -4.09 5.18 4.52
CA LEU A 63 -3.09 4.42 3.80
C LEU A 63 -1.94 4.06 4.75
N ILE A 64 -1.70 2.76 4.96
CA ILE A 64 -0.53 2.28 5.70
C ILE A 64 0.50 1.81 4.67
N THR A 65 1.70 2.41 4.70
CA THR A 65 2.80 2.01 3.82
C THR A 65 4.15 2.14 4.54
N ASN A 66 5.08 1.25 4.22
CA ASN A 66 6.48 1.35 4.62
C ASN A 66 7.35 1.99 3.51
N ASP A 67 6.75 2.32 2.37
CA ASP A 67 7.44 2.96 1.26
C ASP A 67 7.34 4.49 1.40
N SER A 68 8.44 5.12 1.79
CA SER A 68 8.52 6.58 1.95
C SER A 68 8.27 7.37 0.65
N ILE A 69 8.47 6.77 -0.52
CA ILE A 69 8.17 7.42 -1.80
C ILE A 69 6.66 7.39 -2.03
N MET A 70 5.99 6.29 -1.68
CA MET A 70 4.54 6.18 -1.75
C MET A 70 3.85 7.16 -0.80
N GLU A 71 4.33 7.28 0.44
CA GLU A 71 3.82 8.26 1.42
C GLU A 71 3.90 9.70 0.88
N ARG A 72 5.08 10.14 0.42
CA ARG A 72 5.24 11.47 -0.20
C ARG A 72 4.37 11.69 -1.43
N ASN A 73 4.07 10.64 -2.19
CA ASN A 73 3.20 10.74 -3.35
C ASN A 73 1.72 10.78 -2.94
N ALA A 74 1.35 10.11 -1.85
CA ALA A 74 0.03 10.19 -1.25
C ALA A 74 -0.26 11.62 -0.76
N ASP A 75 0.71 12.27 -0.10
CA ASP A 75 0.57 13.65 0.37
C ASP A 75 0.37 14.67 -0.76
N LYS A 76 0.88 14.36 -1.96
CA LYS A 76 0.70 15.19 -3.15
C LYS A 76 -0.63 14.93 -3.85
N ALA A 77 -1.28 13.79 -3.63
CA ALA A 77 -2.38 13.26 -4.45
C ALA A 77 -3.72 13.96 -4.20
#